data_AF-A0A968P017-F1
#
_entry.id   AF-A0A968P017-F1
#
_cell.length_a   1.000
_cell.length_b   1.000
_cell.length_c   1.000
_cell.angle_alpha   90.00
_cell.angle_beta   90.00
_cell.angle_gamma   90.00
#
_symmetry.space_group_name_H-M   'P 1'
#
loop_
_entity.id
_entity.type
_entity.pdbx_description
1 polymer ?
#
loop_
_entity_poly.entity_id
_entity_poly.type
_entity_poly.pdbx_seq_one_letter_code
_entity_poly.pdbx_strand_id
1 'polypeptide(L)'
;MHRHRDLYWISNRSINETLSRTVLTYISTYLTVAALYFFADGVIRDFSRAMMIGMFLGAYSTIYVATPLMLLVDGYQRWKGRQLQTAG
;
A
#
# COMPACT_ATOMS: atom_id res chain seq x y z
N MET A 1 32.05 2.99 -4.72
CA MET A 1 30.95 2.81 -5.70
C MET A 1 29.93 1.75 -5.24
N HIS A 2 29.29 1.84 -4.06
CA HIS A 2 28.35 0.81 -3.54
C HIS A 2 26.96 1.30 -3.08
N ARG A 3 26.66 2.61 -3.16
CA ARG A 3 25.46 3.22 -2.55
C ARG A 3 24.10 2.81 -3.16
N HIS A 4 24.06 2.27 -4.37
CA HIS A 4 22.78 1.95 -5.04
C HIS A 4 22.15 0.62 -4.58
N ARG A 5 22.94 -0.39 -4.18
CA ARG A 5 22.35 -1.64 -3.66
C ARG A 5 21.67 -1.45 -2.31
N ASP A 6 22.21 -0.56 -1.47
CA ASP A 6 21.63 -0.25 -0.16
C ASP A 6 20.26 0.41 -0.27
N LEU A 7 20.04 1.37 -1.17
CA LEU A 7 18.74 2.04 -1.28
C LEU A 7 17.65 1.11 -1.77
N TYR A 8 17.93 0.26 -2.77
CA TYR A 8 16.98 -0.76 -3.22
C TYR A 8 16.69 -1.78 -2.10
N TRP A 9 17.72 -2.21 -1.37
CA TRP A 9 17.56 -3.16 -0.27
C TRP A 9 16.75 -2.57 0.89
N ILE A 10 17.04 -1.33 1.30
CA ILE A 10 16.31 -0.60 2.35
C ILE A 10 14.87 -0.36 1.90
N SER A 11 14.65 0.12 0.68
CA SER A 11 13.32 0.46 0.19
C SER A 11 12.44 -0.78 0.01
N ASN A 12 12.98 -1.87 -0.54
CA ASN A 12 12.29 -3.16 -0.62
C ASN A 12 11.95 -3.70 0.78
N ARG A 13 12.87 -3.56 1.75
CA ARG A 13 12.62 -3.98 3.12
C ARG A 13 11.56 -3.12 3.81
N SER A 14 11.59 -1.80 3.63
CA SER A 14 10.58 -0.88 4.19
C SER A 14 9.19 -1.10 3.59
N ILE A 15 9.09 -1.37 2.29
CA ILE A 15 7.82 -1.77 1.66
C ILE A 15 7.33 -3.05 2.30
N ASN A 16 8.16 -4.09 2.37
CA ASN A 16 7.72 -5.38 2.88
C ASN A 16 7.27 -5.29 4.35
N GLU A 17 7.98 -4.54 5.20
CA GLU A 17 7.58 -4.30 6.61
C GLU A 17 6.24 -3.56 6.73
N THR A 18 6.04 -2.50 5.95
CA THR A 18 4.81 -1.71 5.99
C THR A 18 3.64 -2.50 5.40
N LEU A 19 3.89 -3.23 4.32
CA LEU A 19 2.90 -4.04 3.63
C LEU A 19 2.47 -5.23 4.49
N SER A 20 3.39 -5.91 5.18
CA SER A 20 3.03 -6.95 6.15
C SER A 20 2.10 -6.42 7.24
N ARG A 21 2.38 -5.24 7.80
CA ARG A 21 1.48 -4.63 8.79
C ARG A 21 0.13 -4.29 8.18
N THR A 22 0.11 -3.72 6.99
CA THR A 22 -1.11 -3.31 6.28
C THR A 22 -1.99 -4.51 5.93
N VAL A 23 -1.39 -5.60 5.47
CA VAL A 23 -2.09 -6.85 5.16
C VAL A 23 -2.67 -7.47 6.43
N LEU A 24 -1.90 -7.52 7.52
CA LEU A 24 -2.37 -8.06 8.79
C LEU A 24 -3.55 -7.29 9.37
N THR A 25 -3.47 -5.95 9.41
CA THR A 25 -4.57 -5.12 9.90
C THR A 25 -5.80 -5.19 8.99
N TYR A 26 -5.59 -5.31 7.68
CA TYR A 26 -6.67 -5.43 6.72
C TYR A 26 -7.38 -6.79 6.83
N ILE A 27 -6.64 -7.89 6.99
CA ILE A 27 -7.23 -9.21 7.24
C ILE A 27 -8.03 -9.22 8.54
N SER A 28 -7.50 -8.67 9.64
CA SER A 28 -8.19 -8.68 10.92
C SER A 28 -9.46 -7.82 10.94
N THR A 29 -9.43 -6.65 10.27
CA THR A 29 -10.63 -5.83 10.09
C THR A 29 -11.64 -6.51 9.18
N TYR A 30 -11.20 -7.17 8.10
CA TYR A 30 -12.09 -7.87 7.19
C TYR A 30 -12.78 -9.06 7.88
N LEU A 31 -12.06 -9.78 8.74
CA LEU A 31 -12.63 -10.83 9.60
C LEU A 31 -13.70 -10.26 10.54
N THR A 32 -13.45 -9.09 11.13
CA THR A 32 -14.38 -8.44 12.05
C THR A 32 -15.65 -7.98 11.33
N VAL A 33 -15.51 -7.35 10.16
CA VAL A 33 -16.64 -6.92 9.32
C VAL A 33 -17.43 -8.12 8.81
N ALA A 34 -16.75 -9.21 8.43
CA ALA A 34 -17.40 -10.46 8.04
C ALA A 34 -18.22 -11.05 9.20
N ALA A 35 -17.67 -11.09 10.42
CA ALA A 35 -18.41 -11.53 11.60
C ALA A 35 -19.63 -10.64 11.85
N LEU A 36 -19.47 -9.31 11.78
CA LEU A 36 -20.61 -8.39 11.89
C LEU A 36 -21.67 -8.63 10.80
N TYR A 37 -21.26 -8.98 9.58
CA TYR A 37 -22.22 -9.27 8.51
C TYR A 37 -23.07 -10.52 8.77
N PHE A 38 -22.49 -11.59 9.33
CA PHE A 38 -23.21 -12.83 9.63
C PHE A 38 -24.00 -12.79 10.94
N PHE A 39 -23.45 -12.15 11.98
CA PHE A 39 -24.06 -12.14 13.32
C PHE A 39 -24.94 -10.92 13.58
N ALA A 40 -24.73 -9.78 12.89
CA ALA A 40 -25.55 -8.59 13.10
C ALA A 40 -26.82 -8.59 12.25
N ASP A 41 -27.88 -8.01 12.81
CA ASP A 41 -29.16 -7.79 12.16
C ASP A 41 -29.51 -6.29 12.11
N GLY A 42 -30.56 -5.94 11.38
CA GLY A 42 -30.98 -4.56 11.17
C GLY A 42 -29.95 -3.70 10.42
N VAL A 43 -29.86 -2.42 10.82
CA VAL A 43 -29.03 -1.38 10.17
C VAL A 43 -27.55 -1.72 10.09
N ILE A 44 -27.02 -2.49 11.06
CA ILE A 44 -25.59 -2.82 11.12
C ILE A 44 -25.20 -3.76 9.96
N ARG A 45 -26.14 -4.56 9.44
CA ARG A 45 -25.88 -5.44 8.29
C ARG A 45 -25.75 -4.67 6.97
N ASP A 46 -26.51 -3.60 6.80
CA ASP A 46 -26.36 -2.72 5.63
C ASP A 46 -25.09 -1.88 5.73
N PHE A 47 -24.74 -1.45 6.95
CA PHE A 47 -23.47 -0.77 7.21
C PHE A 47 -22.25 -1.67 6.97
N SER A 48 -22.27 -2.92 7.45
CA SER A 48 -21.16 -3.86 7.26
C SER A 48 -20.96 -4.21 5.78
N ARG A 49 -22.04 -4.33 4.98
CA ARG A 49 -21.95 -4.44 3.52
C ARG A 49 -21.23 -3.27 2.88
N ALA A 50 -21.58 -2.04 3.25
CA ALA A 50 -20.91 -0.83 2.76
C ALA A 50 -19.42 -0.80 3.15
N MET A 51 -19.10 -1.17 4.39
CA MET A 51 -17.73 -1.30 4.88
C MET A 51 -16.92 -2.36 4.12
N MET A 52 -17.53 -3.50 3.79
CA MET A 52 -16.88 -4.57 3.03
C MET A 52 -16.44 -4.09 1.64
N ILE A 53 -17.34 -3.38 0.92
CA ILE A 53 -17.06 -2.80 -0.40
C ILE A 53 -16.00 -1.71 -0.29
N GLY A 54 -16.14 -0.80 0.69
CA GLY A 54 -15.18 0.28 0.93
C GLY A 54 -13.78 -0.23 1.26
N MET A 55 -13.68 -1.28 2.08
CA MET A 55 -12.41 -1.94 2.35
C MET A 55 -11.84 -2.50 1.06
N PHE A 56 -12.58 -3.30 0.28
CA PHE A 56 -12.06 -3.93 -0.95
C PHE A 56 -11.44 -2.91 -1.88
N LEU A 57 -12.15 -1.81 -2.14
CA LEU A 57 -11.64 -0.71 -2.96
C LEU A 57 -10.42 -0.03 -2.33
N GLY A 58 -10.39 0.14 -1.00
CA GLY A 58 -9.29 0.78 -0.27
C GLY A 58 -7.97 0.00 -0.31
N ALA A 59 -7.98 -1.32 -0.07
CA ALA A 59 -6.74 -2.11 -0.14
C ALA A 59 -6.27 -2.31 -1.58
N TYR A 60 -7.20 -2.60 -2.49
CA TYR A 60 -6.84 -2.80 -3.89
C TYR A 60 -6.23 -1.52 -4.45
N SER A 61 -6.85 -0.36 -4.19
CA SER A 61 -6.31 0.95 -4.59
C SER A 61 -4.90 1.16 -4.03
N THR A 62 -4.69 0.98 -2.73
CA THR A 62 -3.39 1.29 -2.11
C THR A 62 -2.26 0.39 -2.62
N ILE A 63 -2.49 -0.93 -2.74
CA ILE A 63 -1.46 -1.87 -3.19
C ILE A 63 -1.15 -1.67 -4.67
N TYR A 64 -2.18 -1.57 -5.52
CA TYR A 64 -2.00 -1.41 -6.97
C TYR A 64 -1.51 -0.03 -7.39
N VAL A 65 -1.79 1.02 -6.61
CA VAL A 65 -1.35 2.40 -6.91
C VAL A 65 0.05 2.66 -6.34
N ALA A 66 0.42 2.06 -5.20
CA ALA A 66 1.75 2.23 -4.62
C ALA A 66 2.89 1.65 -5.49
N THR A 67 2.69 0.47 -6.11
CA THR A 67 3.70 -0.15 -6.96
C THR A 67 4.12 0.70 -8.17
N PRO A 68 3.21 1.26 -8.99
CA PRO A 68 3.58 2.16 -10.08
C PRO A 68 4.07 3.52 -9.58
N LEU A 69 3.57 4.03 -8.45
CA LEU A 69 4.07 5.28 -7.84
C LEU A 69 5.55 5.18 -7.45
N MET A 70 5.95 4.05 -6.88
CA MET A 70 7.35 3.76 -6.54
C MET A 70 8.24 3.78 -7.80
N LEU A 71 7.80 3.14 -8.89
CA LEU A 71 8.49 3.15 -10.18
C LEU A 71 8.59 4.56 -10.77
N LEU A 72 7.54 5.37 -10.66
CA LEU A 72 7.50 6.76 -11.11
C LEU A 72 8.46 7.65 -10.31
N VAL A 73 8.48 7.49 -8.99
CA VAL A 73 9.39 8.23 -8.10
C VAL A 73 10.85 7.89 -8.39
N ASP A 74 11.19 6.61 -8.60
CA ASP A 74 12.56 6.20 -9.00
C ASP A 74 12.96 6.83 -10.34
N GLY A 75 12.04 6.84 -11.32
CA GLY A 75 12.25 7.48 -12.62
C GLY A 75 12.49 8.99 -12.53
N TYR A 76 11.73 9.69 -11.68
CA TYR A 76 11.88 11.14 -11.47
C TYR A 76 13.21 11.50 -10.79
N GLN A 77 13.61 10.74 -9.76
CA GLN A 77 14.89 10.93 -9.07
C GLN A 77 16.07 10.74 -10.03
N ARG A 78 16.01 9.74 -10.91
CA ARG A 78 17.03 9.49 -11.94
C ARG A 78 17.16 10.61 -12.97
N TRP A 79 16.05 11.26 -13.34
CA TRP A 79 16.07 12.38 -14.29
C TRP A 79 16.72 13.62 -13.67
N LYS A 80 16.36 13.93 -12.42
CA LYS A 80 16.89 15.09 -11.68
C LYS A 80 18.39 14.93 -11.34
N GLY A 81 18.84 13.71 -11.05
CA GLY A 81 20.26 13.42 -10.78
C GLY A 81 21.19 13.60 -11.99
N ARG A 82 20.70 13.35 -13.22
CA ARG A 82 21.49 13.55 -14.45
C ARG A 82 21.70 15.02 -14.80
N GLN A 83 20.70 15.88 -14.50
CA GLN A 83 20.76 17.33 -14.75
C GLN A 83 21.85 18.02 -13.93
N LEU A 84 22.15 17.54 -12.73
CA LEU A 84 23.17 18.10 -11.83
C LEU A 84 24.61 17.73 -12.24
N GLN A 85 24.80 16.69 -13.07
CA GLN A 85 26.12 16.31 -13.61
C GLN A 85 26.44 16.99 -14.94
N THR A 86 25.43 17.45 -15.68
CA THR A 86 25.61 18.18 -16.95
C THR A 86 25.71 19.70 -16.77
N ALA A 87 25.52 20.21 -15.55
CA ALA A 87 25.59 21.64 -15.22
C ALA A 87 26.88 22.05 -14.49
N GLY A 88 27.87 21.16 -14.37
CA GLY A 88 29.22 21.43 -13.88
C GLY A 88 30.25 21.03 -14.93
#